data_AF-A0A4P2QPG0-F1
#
_entry.id   AF-A0A4P2QPG0-F1
#
_cell.length_a   1.000
_cell.length_b   1.000
_cell.length_c   1.000
_cell.angle_alpha   90.00
_cell.angle_beta   90.00
_cell.angle_gamma   90.00
#
_symmetry.space_group_name_H-M   'P 1'
#
loop_
_entity.id
_entity.type
_entity.pdbx_description
1 polymer ?
#
loop_
_entity_poly.entity_id
_entity_poly.type
_entity_poly.pdbx_seq_one_letter_code
_entity_poly.pdbx_strand_id
1 'polypeptide(L)'
;MTEMNRTIRGTPRFLLLPFLFIIAASGCGESDSSGATGENDNTGGAGSGTGGATAGSTSAGTGGATAGSTSAGTGGDATGSTSAGTGGDATGGTGSVSSGAGTGGAPSSSPTFHIFMLMGQSNMAGVADKQDSDKNSDARLKVLGGCNQPAGQWNLANPPLSDCPGEKGWNLSTSVDPGIWFGKTLLGKLPEGDTIGLVATAESGESINTFITGGSHHQMILNKIAKAKTAENARFAGIIFHQGESDNGQSSWPGKVVQLYNEVKAAWGVDYDVPFILGELPAGGCCGGHNNLVHQAADMLPMGYWVSQQGTNVMDQYHFDHASVVTMGTRYGEKMIEALKW
;
A
#
# COMPACT_ATOMS: atom_id res chain seq x y z
N MET A 1 11.44 11.31 -55.74
CA MET A 1 11.02 12.73 -55.84
C MET A 1 10.05 13.04 -54.71
N THR A 2 10.26 14.19 -54.07
CA THR A 2 9.53 14.81 -52.96
C THR A 2 10.09 14.52 -51.57
N GLU A 3 11.22 15.20 -51.29
CA GLU A 3 11.71 15.52 -49.95
C GLU A 3 10.70 16.42 -49.22
N MET A 4 10.45 16.15 -47.94
CA MET A 4 9.71 17.05 -47.05
C MET A 4 10.69 17.86 -46.21
N ASN A 5 10.59 19.18 -46.39
CA ASN A 5 11.37 20.23 -45.74
C ASN A 5 11.28 20.20 -44.21
N ARG A 6 12.45 20.11 -43.57
CA ARG A 6 12.70 20.53 -42.19
C ARG A 6 12.53 22.05 -42.08
N THR A 7 11.56 22.50 -41.30
CA THR A 7 11.44 23.92 -40.93
C THR A 7 12.04 24.12 -39.54
N ILE A 8 13.17 24.82 -39.49
CA ILE A 8 13.81 25.35 -38.29
C ILE A 8 13.01 26.60 -37.87
N ARG A 9 12.50 26.64 -36.63
CA ARG A 9 11.99 27.88 -36.01
C ARG A 9 12.78 28.17 -34.74
N GLY A 10 13.36 29.36 -34.73
CA GLY A 10 14.28 29.85 -33.72
C GLY A 10 13.63 30.18 -32.39
N THR A 11 14.47 30.07 -31.37
CA THR A 11 14.27 30.43 -29.97
C THR A 11 14.31 31.95 -29.79
N PRO A 12 13.29 32.61 -29.22
CA PRO A 12 13.45 33.93 -28.66
C PRO A 12 14.00 33.84 -27.22
N ARG A 13 15.18 34.41 -27.00
CA ARG A 13 15.73 34.72 -25.67
C ARG A 13 14.81 35.74 -24.99
N PHE A 14 14.19 35.37 -23.87
CA PHE A 14 13.62 36.34 -22.93
C PHE A 14 14.59 36.59 -21.79
N LEU A 15 14.82 37.87 -21.53
CA LEU A 15 15.65 38.42 -20.46
C LEU A 15 15.06 38.07 -19.08
N LEU A 16 15.92 37.63 -18.15
CA LEU A 16 15.63 37.56 -16.72
C LEU A 16 15.40 38.96 -16.14
N LEU A 17 14.35 39.11 -15.32
CA LEU A 17 14.35 40.00 -14.16
C LEU A 17 13.98 39.19 -12.91
N PRO A 18 14.68 39.36 -11.78
CA PRO A 18 14.37 38.66 -10.55
C PRO A 18 13.24 39.39 -9.81
N PHE A 19 12.08 38.74 -9.67
CA PHE A 19 11.08 39.16 -8.68
C PHE A 19 11.39 38.50 -7.34
N LEU A 20 11.81 39.33 -6.41
CA LEU A 20 12.00 39.03 -4.99
C LEU A 20 10.60 38.83 -4.36
N PHE A 21 10.16 37.59 -4.18
CA PHE A 21 9.00 37.29 -3.35
C PHE A 21 9.45 37.10 -1.90
N ILE A 22 9.07 38.07 -1.05
CA ILE A 22 9.17 37.98 0.39
C ILE A 22 8.11 36.97 0.86
N ILE A 23 8.56 35.85 1.40
CA ILE A 23 7.72 34.87 2.09
C ILE A 23 7.36 35.45 3.46
N ALA A 24 6.12 35.88 3.64
CA ALA A 24 5.55 36.13 4.96
C ALA A 24 5.01 34.80 5.51
N ALA A 25 5.77 34.17 6.40
CA ALA A 25 5.28 33.11 7.25
C ALA A 25 4.36 33.73 8.32
N SER A 26 3.05 33.64 8.15
CA SER A 26 2.10 33.93 9.21
C SER A 26 2.01 32.73 10.15
N GLY A 27 2.84 32.73 11.18
CA GLY A 27 2.60 31.93 12.38
C GLY A 27 1.40 32.50 13.12
N CYS A 28 0.39 31.66 13.37
CA CYS A 28 -0.70 32.01 14.27
C CYS A 28 -0.16 31.91 15.71
N GLY A 29 0.21 33.06 16.27
CA GLY A 29 0.45 33.23 17.70
C GLY A 29 -0.87 33.36 18.46
N GLU A 30 -0.95 32.67 19.60
CA GLU A 30 -1.98 32.84 20.62
C GLU A 30 -1.96 34.29 21.13
N SER A 31 -3.12 34.94 21.10
CA SER A 31 -3.32 36.27 21.65
C SER A 31 -3.86 36.17 23.07
N ASP A 32 -3.02 36.53 24.05
CA ASP A 32 -3.45 36.96 25.38
C ASP A 32 -4.19 38.30 25.26
N SER A 33 -5.34 38.41 25.92
CA SER A 33 -6.01 39.69 26.17
C SER A 33 -6.25 39.87 27.67
N SER A 34 -5.73 40.98 28.18
CA SER A 34 -5.91 41.52 29.53
C SER A 34 -7.30 42.14 29.73
N GLY A 35 -7.90 41.92 30.90
CA GLY A 35 -9.07 42.67 31.38
C GLY A 35 -9.27 42.47 32.88
N ALA A 36 -9.16 43.57 33.64
CA ALA A 36 -9.02 43.60 35.08
C ALA A 36 -10.35 43.80 35.86
N THR A 37 -10.23 43.59 37.18
CA THR A 37 -11.01 44.12 38.32
C THR A 37 -12.25 43.36 38.81
N GLY A 38 -12.24 43.06 40.12
CA GLY A 38 -13.37 42.57 40.89
C GLY A 38 -12.95 41.84 42.17
N GLU A 39 -12.65 42.60 43.23
CA GLU A 39 -12.49 42.11 44.61
C GLU A 39 -13.71 41.34 45.11
N ASN A 40 -13.48 40.26 45.87
CA ASN A 40 -14.09 40.05 47.19
C ASN A 40 -13.42 38.88 47.93
N ASP A 41 -13.10 39.14 49.18
CA ASP A 41 -12.52 38.24 50.19
C ASP A 41 -13.35 36.97 50.42
N ASN A 42 -12.70 35.84 50.74
CA ASN A 42 -12.42 35.45 52.12
C ASN A 42 -12.05 33.95 52.28
N THR A 43 -11.04 33.73 53.14
CA THR A 43 -10.71 32.55 53.96
C THR A 43 -10.39 31.18 53.33
N GLY A 44 -9.10 30.83 53.39
CA GLY A 44 -8.64 29.85 54.38
C GLY A 44 -8.14 28.50 53.86
N GLY A 45 -6.87 28.17 54.15
CA GLY A 45 -6.39 26.79 54.12
C GLY A 45 -4.93 26.63 53.74
N ALA A 46 -4.07 26.56 54.74
CA ALA A 46 -2.61 26.40 54.65
C ALA A 46 -2.16 25.07 54.01
N GLY A 47 -1.00 25.09 53.35
CA GLY A 47 -0.31 23.91 52.85
C GLY A 47 1.05 24.24 52.25
N SER A 48 2.02 24.48 53.12
CA SER A 48 3.44 24.72 52.83
C SER A 48 4.16 23.52 52.20
N GLY A 49 5.05 23.74 51.23
CA GLY A 49 5.97 22.71 50.74
C GLY A 49 6.78 23.06 49.48
N THR A 50 7.68 24.04 49.60
CA THR A 50 8.91 24.18 48.78
C THR A 50 9.71 22.87 48.83
N GLY A 51 10.27 22.29 47.76
CA GLY A 51 11.23 22.85 46.82
C GLY A 51 12.56 22.08 46.97
N GLY A 52 13.21 21.66 45.88
CA GLY A 52 14.56 21.09 45.96
C GLY A 52 14.94 20.17 44.79
N ALA A 53 15.57 20.73 43.78
CA ALA A 53 16.36 20.01 42.78
C ALA A 53 17.75 19.65 43.35
N THR A 54 18.34 18.51 42.93
CA THR A 54 19.67 18.44 42.28
C THR A 54 20.13 16.99 42.02
N ALA A 55 20.60 16.78 40.79
CA ALA A 55 21.66 15.92 40.23
C ALA A 55 22.28 14.74 41.02
N GLY A 56 22.57 13.65 40.27
CA GLY A 56 23.86 12.93 40.42
C GLY A 56 23.88 11.43 40.12
N SER A 57 24.69 11.06 39.12
CA SER A 57 25.56 9.86 39.06
C SER A 57 25.03 8.45 38.69
N THR A 58 25.42 8.04 37.48
CA THR A 58 26.02 6.77 37.03
C THR A 58 26.05 5.54 37.95
N SER A 59 25.72 4.36 37.38
CA SER A 59 26.48 3.11 37.59
C SER A 59 26.09 2.04 36.55
N ALA A 60 27.10 1.44 35.93
CA ALA A 60 27.02 0.29 35.04
C ALA A 60 26.95 -1.03 35.82
N GLY A 61 26.28 -2.03 35.27
CA GLY A 61 26.23 -3.39 35.81
C GLY A 61 26.14 -4.43 34.69
N THR A 62 27.31 -4.88 34.23
CA THR A 62 27.52 -6.12 33.48
C THR A 62 27.43 -7.35 34.38
N GLY A 63 26.90 -8.45 33.86
CA GLY A 63 27.29 -9.80 34.28
C GLY A 63 26.16 -10.82 34.33
N GLY A 64 26.37 -11.96 33.65
CA GLY A 64 25.65 -13.20 33.98
C GLY A 64 25.24 -14.07 32.79
N ALA A 65 26.21 -14.61 32.05
CA ALA A 65 25.99 -15.77 31.19
C ALA A 65 25.99 -17.05 32.04
N THR A 66 25.08 -17.97 31.76
CA THR A 66 25.23 -19.39 32.13
C THR A 66 24.83 -20.27 30.96
N ALA A 67 25.81 -21.05 30.53
CA ALA A 67 25.70 -22.11 29.55
C ALA A 67 25.07 -23.37 30.16
N GLY A 68 24.38 -24.14 29.32
CA GLY A 68 23.93 -25.50 29.60
C GLY A 68 23.83 -26.26 28.29
N SER A 69 24.84 -27.10 28.05
CA SER A 69 25.11 -27.89 26.84
C SER A 69 24.62 -29.33 26.99
N THR A 70 24.61 -30.05 25.85
CA THR A 70 24.63 -31.52 25.65
C THR A 70 23.27 -32.24 25.69
N SER A 71 22.99 -33.31 24.92
CA SER A 71 23.69 -34.07 23.87
C SER A 71 22.68 -35.09 23.30
N ALA A 72 23.01 -35.60 22.12
CA ALA A 72 22.33 -36.59 21.28
C ALA A 72 21.93 -37.94 21.94
N GLY A 73 20.99 -38.62 21.26
CA GLY A 73 20.74 -40.05 21.37
C GLY A 73 20.31 -40.64 20.02
N THR A 74 21.17 -41.48 19.45
CA THR A 74 20.95 -42.33 18.27
C THR A 74 20.60 -43.76 18.69
N GLY A 75 19.82 -44.46 17.86
CA GLY A 75 20.00 -45.91 17.62
C GLY A 75 18.79 -46.82 17.91
N GLY A 76 18.50 -47.71 16.96
CA GLY A 76 17.71 -48.92 17.20
C GLY A 76 16.93 -49.47 15.99
N ASP A 77 17.60 -50.26 15.15
CA ASP A 77 17.04 -51.13 14.09
C ASP A 77 16.16 -52.27 14.66
N ALA A 78 15.26 -52.83 13.83
CA ALA A 78 15.18 -54.28 13.56
C ALA A 78 14.04 -54.71 12.58
N THR A 79 14.46 -55.28 11.44
CA THR A 79 14.02 -56.57 10.85
C THR A 79 12.61 -56.76 10.25
N GLY A 80 12.55 -57.34 9.03
CA GLY A 80 11.43 -58.21 8.67
C GLY A 80 11.06 -58.50 7.20
N SER A 81 11.96 -59.10 6.42
CA SER A 81 11.71 -60.14 5.37
C SER A 81 10.74 -59.94 4.16
N THR A 82 11.38 -59.94 2.99
CA THR A 82 11.09 -60.63 1.70
C THR A 82 9.91 -61.60 1.55
N SER A 83 9.26 -61.62 0.37
CA SER A 83 9.43 -62.69 -0.65
C SER A 83 8.77 -62.35 -2.01
N ALA A 84 9.35 -62.96 -3.04
CA ALA A 84 9.12 -62.76 -4.47
C ALA A 84 8.02 -63.68 -5.06
N GLY A 85 7.61 -63.36 -6.29
CA GLY A 85 6.80 -64.22 -7.14
C GLY A 85 6.82 -63.73 -8.59
N THR A 86 7.75 -64.28 -9.36
CA THR A 86 8.00 -64.11 -10.81
C THR A 86 7.01 -64.88 -11.70
N GLY A 87 6.83 -64.40 -12.94
CA GLY A 87 6.79 -65.29 -14.11
C GLY A 87 5.87 -64.90 -15.27
N GLY A 88 6.47 -64.67 -16.46
CA GLY A 88 5.97 -65.32 -17.68
C GLY A 88 5.61 -64.47 -18.91
N ASP A 89 6.62 -64.16 -19.71
CA ASP A 89 6.72 -64.22 -21.19
C ASP A 89 5.74 -63.52 -22.17
N ALA A 90 6.32 -62.53 -22.85
CA ALA A 90 6.61 -62.46 -24.30
C ALA A 90 5.59 -62.93 -25.36
N THR A 91 5.21 -62.04 -26.29
CA THR A 91 5.74 -62.02 -27.68
C THR A 91 5.08 -60.94 -28.57
N GLY A 92 5.94 -60.16 -29.26
CA GLY A 92 5.86 -59.89 -30.71
C GLY A 92 4.81 -58.92 -31.28
N GLY A 93 5.28 -57.91 -32.03
CA GLY A 93 4.53 -57.39 -33.18
C GLY A 93 4.59 -55.88 -33.42
N THR A 94 5.55 -55.45 -34.25
CA THR A 94 5.69 -54.12 -34.85
C THR A 94 4.47 -53.67 -35.68
N GLY A 95 4.09 -52.41 -35.57
CA GLY A 95 3.14 -51.76 -36.49
C GLY A 95 3.02 -50.25 -36.26
N SER A 96 3.84 -49.47 -36.97
CA SER A 96 3.72 -48.01 -37.07
C SER A 96 2.55 -47.66 -37.99
N VAL A 97 1.54 -46.94 -37.49
CA VAL A 97 0.68 -46.08 -38.30
C VAL A 97 0.38 -44.80 -37.54
N SER A 98 0.93 -43.71 -38.07
CA SER A 98 0.61 -42.32 -37.76
C SER A 98 -0.85 -42.02 -38.11
N SER A 99 -1.61 -41.49 -37.16
CA SER A 99 -2.73 -40.58 -37.45
C SER A 99 -2.91 -39.62 -36.27
N GLY A 100 -2.29 -38.45 -36.41
CA GLY A 100 -2.57 -37.31 -35.56
C GLY A 100 -3.82 -36.58 -36.07
N ALA A 101 -4.68 -36.18 -35.13
CA ALA A 101 -5.29 -34.85 -35.09
C ALA A 101 -5.92 -34.70 -33.71
N GLY A 102 -5.07 -34.35 -32.75
CA GLY A 102 -5.49 -33.94 -31.42
C GLY A 102 -6.34 -32.69 -31.52
N THR A 103 -7.43 -32.70 -30.77
CA THR A 103 -8.12 -31.49 -30.31
C THR A 103 -7.10 -30.56 -29.69
N GLY A 104 -6.79 -29.46 -30.39
CA GLY A 104 -6.00 -28.36 -29.87
C GLY A 104 -6.74 -27.66 -28.74
N GLY A 105 -6.73 -28.26 -27.56
CA GLY A 105 -6.88 -27.52 -26.32
C GLY A 105 -5.59 -26.74 -26.12
N ALA A 106 -5.68 -25.40 -26.20
CA ALA A 106 -4.61 -24.55 -25.69
C ALA A 106 -4.26 -25.02 -24.26
N PRO A 107 -2.98 -25.00 -23.84
CA PRO A 107 -2.64 -25.30 -22.46
C PRO A 107 -3.38 -24.29 -21.58
N SER A 108 -4.37 -24.76 -20.80
CA SER A 108 -5.01 -23.94 -19.78
C SER A 108 -3.94 -23.63 -18.74
N SER A 109 -3.33 -22.45 -18.83
CA SER A 109 -2.45 -21.96 -17.77
C SER A 109 -3.23 -22.00 -16.46
N SER A 110 -2.62 -22.51 -15.40
CA SER A 110 -3.23 -22.49 -14.07
C SER A 110 -3.68 -21.06 -13.74
N PRO A 111 -4.87 -20.88 -13.12
CA PRO A 111 -5.36 -19.55 -12.77
C PRO A 111 -4.34 -18.78 -11.94
N THR A 112 -4.15 -17.51 -12.29
CA THR A 112 -3.23 -16.60 -11.63
C THR A 112 -3.92 -15.87 -10.49
N PHE A 113 -3.21 -15.71 -9.37
CA PHE A 113 -3.65 -14.88 -8.25
C PHE A 113 -2.92 -13.54 -8.29
N HIS A 114 -3.56 -12.52 -8.87
CA HIS A 114 -3.00 -11.18 -9.05
C HIS A 114 -3.07 -10.38 -7.75
N ILE A 115 -1.92 -10.04 -7.19
CA ILE A 115 -1.80 -9.35 -5.91
C ILE A 115 -1.49 -7.87 -6.12
N PHE A 116 -2.27 -7.01 -5.48
CA PHE A 116 -2.14 -5.56 -5.51
C PHE A 116 -1.91 -5.00 -4.11
N MET A 117 -0.93 -4.11 -3.99
CA MET A 117 -0.67 -3.39 -2.75
C MET A 117 -1.49 -2.10 -2.73
N LEU A 118 -2.19 -1.84 -1.62
CA LEU A 118 -2.95 -0.63 -1.37
C LEU A 118 -2.21 0.20 -0.32
N MET A 119 -1.52 1.25 -0.74
CA MET A 119 -0.53 1.94 0.05
C MET A 119 -0.85 3.43 0.18
N GLY A 120 -0.44 4.06 1.29
CA GLY A 120 -0.59 5.50 1.48
C GLY A 120 -1.15 5.86 2.84
N GLN A 121 -1.96 6.93 2.91
CA GLN A 121 -2.50 7.44 4.18
C GLN A 121 -4.03 7.34 4.28
N SER A 122 -4.66 8.21 5.07
CA SER A 122 -6.09 8.16 5.41
C SER A 122 -7.03 8.10 4.20
N ASN A 123 -6.73 8.80 3.09
CA ASN A 123 -7.54 8.72 1.87
C ASN A 123 -7.41 7.35 1.13
N MET A 124 -6.33 6.59 1.35
CA MET A 124 -6.22 5.19 0.92
C MET A 124 -6.84 4.23 1.95
N ALA A 125 -6.64 4.47 3.24
CA ALA A 125 -7.22 3.64 4.30
C ALA A 125 -8.75 3.76 4.34
N GLY A 126 -9.29 4.89 3.89
CA GLY A 126 -10.70 5.20 3.82
C GLY A 126 -11.26 5.68 5.15
N VAL A 127 -11.86 6.87 5.19
CA VAL A 127 -12.50 7.42 6.41
C VAL A 127 -13.98 7.76 6.23
N ALA A 128 -14.48 7.81 4.98
CA ALA A 128 -15.89 7.99 4.71
C ALA A 128 -16.70 6.76 5.13
N ASP A 129 -17.93 6.95 5.59
CA ASP A 129 -18.80 5.83 6.00
C ASP A 129 -19.17 4.94 4.81
N LYS A 130 -19.03 3.62 5.00
CA LYS A 130 -19.41 2.62 4.02
C LYS A 130 -20.92 2.50 3.86
N GLN A 131 -21.32 2.13 2.66
CA GLN A 131 -22.69 1.86 2.27
C GLN A 131 -22.84 0.40 1.83
N ASP A 132 -24.07 -0.09 1.77
CA ASP A 132 -24.34 -1.47 1.33
C ASP A 132 -23.87 -1.73 -0.10
N SER A 133 -23.88 -0.71 -0.97
CA SER A 133 -23.37 -0.80 -2.35
C SER A 133 -21.87 -1.08 -2.44
N ASP A 134 -21.11 -0.82 -1.37
CA ASP A 134 -19.66 -1.04 -1.36
C ASP A 134 -19.32 -2.51 -1.15
N LYS A 135 -20.25 -3.31 -0.60
CA LYS A 135 -20.04 -4.74 -0.36
C LYS A 135 -19.74 -5.48 -1.66
N ASN A 136 -18.83 -6.44 -1.56
CA ASN A 136 -18.51 -7.38 -2.63
C ASN A 136 -19.03 -8.78 -2.28
N SER A 137 -19.51 -9.47 -3.32
CA SER A 137 -20.01 -10.84 -3.27
C SER A 137 -19.24 -11.81 -4.17
N ASP A 138 -18.34 -11.33 -5.03
CA ASP A 138 -17.51 -12.19 -5.89
C ASP A 138 -16.33 -12.74 -5.07
N ALA A 139 -16.27 -14.08 -4.96
CA ALA A 139 -15.24 -14.80 -4.22
C ALA A 139 -13.83 -14.68 -4.84
N ARG A 140 -13.73 -14.19 -6.08
CA ARG A 140 -12.46 -13.91 -6.74
C ARG A 140 -11.80 -12.63 -6.26
N LEU A 141 -12.48 -11.78 -5.50
CA LEU A 141 -11.89 -10.60 -4.88
C LEU A 141 -11.62 -10.85 -3.40
N LYS A 142 -10.34 -10.91 -3.06
CA LYS A 142 -9.85 -11.26 -1.72
C LYS A 142 -9.03 -10.14 -1.10
N VAL A 143 -8.94 -10.15 0.22
CA VAL A 143 -8.10 -9.25 1.01
C VAL A 143 -7.25 -10.06 1.99
N LEU A 144 -5.99 -9.68 2.18
CA LEU A 144 -5.08 -10.31 3.14
C LEU A 144 -5.18 -9.63 4.50
N GLY A 145 -5.75 -10.33 5.49
CA GLY A 145 -6.23 -9.65 6.69
C GLY A 145 -7.45 -8.79 6.34
N GLY A 146 -7.74 -7.76 7.12
CA GLY A 146 -8.93 -6.92 6.96
C GLY A 146 -9.68 -6.75 8.27
N CYS A 147 -10.51 -5.73 8.33
CA CYS A 147 -11.22 -5.37 9.54
C CYS A 147 -12.07 -6.53 10.08
N ASN A 148 -11.80 -6.95 11.34
CA ASN A 148 -12.45 -8.09 11.98
C ASN A 148 -12.33 -9.42 11.22
N GLN A 149 -11.31 -9.56 10.38
CA GLN A 149 -10.99 -10.80 9.67
C GLN A 149 -9.77 -11.49 10.29
N PRO A 150 -9.63 -12.82 10.14
CA PRO A 150 -8.43 -13.52 10.57
C PRO A 150 -7.16 -12.93 9.90
N ALA A 151 -6.25 -12.44 10.73
CA ALA A 151 -4.99 -11.88 10.27
C ALA A 151 -4.17 -12.92 9.50
N GLY A 152 -3.52 -12.48 8.42
CA GLY A 152 -2.68 -13.35 7.58
C GLY A 152 -3.46 -14.40 6.77
N GLN A 153 -4.78 -14.31 6.68
CA GLN A 153 -5.57 -15.17 5.79
C GLN A 153 -6.15 -14.35 4.63
N TRP A 154 -6.40 -15.01 3.52
CA TRP A 154 -7.11 -14.44 2.38
C TRP A 154 -8.62 -14.58 2.60
N ASN A 155 -9.30 -13.46 2.82
CA ASN A 155 -10.74 -13.39 3.11
C ASN A 155 -11.49 -12.75 1.94
N LEU A 156 -12.82 -12.92 1.89
CA LEU A 156 -13.66 -12.18 0.93
C LEU A 156 -13.50 -10.68 1.19
N ALA A 157 -13.09 -9.92 0.19
CA ALA A 157 -12.87 -8.49 0.34
C ALA A 157 -14.20 -7.78 0.58
N ASN A 158 -14.33 -7.06 1.69
CA ASN A 158 -15.41 -6.13 1.99
C ASN A 158 -14.82 -4.98 2.83
N PRO A 159 -15.32 -3.75 2.68
CA PRO A 159 -14.79 -2.63 3.42
C PRO A 159 -15.13 -2.74 4.92
N PRO A 160 -14.20 -2.35 5.80
CA PRO A 160 -12.87 -1.79 5.50
C PRO A 160 -11.83 -2.86 5.16
N LEU A 161 -11.00 -2.59 4.15
CA LEU A 161 -9.91 -3.49 3.75
C LEU A 161 -8.68 -3.41 4.66
N SER A 162 -8.46 -2.28 5.34
CA SER A 162 -7.45 -2.15 6.38
C SER A 162 -7.84 -2.91 7.65
N ASP A 163 -6.84 -3.28 8.45
CA ASP A 163 -7.08 -3.97 9.74
C ASP A 163 -7.77 -3.02 10.75
N CYS A 164 -8.52 -3.60 11.69
CA CYS A 164 -9.28 -2.84 12.71
C CYS A 164 -8.88 -3.19 14.16
N PRO A 165 -9.04 -2.25 15.11
CA PRO A 165 -9.31 -0.83 14.87
C PRO A 165 -8.16 -0.21 14.06
N GLY A 166 -8.47 0.72 13.16
CA GLY A 166 -7.40 1.42 12.44
C GLY A 166 -6.50 2.16 13.42
N GLU A 167 -5.27 2.47 13.00
CA GLU A 167 -4.33 3.12 13.90
C GLU A 167 -4.59 4.65 14.00
N LYS A 168 -4.10 5.26 15.08
CA LYS A 168 -4.17 6.70 15.42
C LYS A 168 -5.52 7.39 15.17
N GLY A 169 -6.44 7.23 16.12
CA GLY A 169 -7.59 8.13 16.30
C GLY A 169 -8.77 7.90 15.36
N TRP A 170 -8.67 6.98 14.39
CA TRP A 170 -9.76 6.65 13.47
C TRP A 170 -10.30 5.25 13.70
N ASN A 171 -11.59 5.17 14.05
CA ASN A 171 -12.30 3.90 14.03
C ASN A 171 -12.69 3.56 12.59
N LEU A 172 -11.84 2.80 11.91
CA LEU A 172 -12.12 2.38 10.54
C LEU A 172 -13.27 1.40 10.42
N SER A 173 -13.86 0.83 11.49
CA SER A 173 -14.86 -0.25 11.35
C SER A 173 -16.11 0.08 10.51
N THR A 174 -16.42 1.37 10.36
CA THR A 174 -17.53 1.87 9.53
C THR A 174 -17.07 2.42 8.20
N SER A 175 -15.78 2.43 7.87
CA SER A 175 -15.26 3.16 6.72
C SER A 175 -15.25 2.37 5.42
N VAL A 176 -15.18 3.10 4.29
CA VAL A 176 -14.90 2.59 2.96
C VAL A 176 -13.60 3.16 2.43
N ASP A 177 -12.77 2.28 1.88
CA ASP A 177 -11.54 2.59 1.16
C ASP A 177 -11.75 2.57 -0.37
N PRO A 178 -10.92 3.28 -1.16
CA PRO A 178 -10.98 3.20 -2.61
C PRO A 178 -10.59 1.81 -3.15
N GLY A 179 -9.90 1.00 -2.34
CA GLY A 179 -9.43 -0.34 -2.71
C GLY A 179 -10.55 -1.30 -3.10
N ILE A 180 -11.71 -1.24 -2.43
CA ILE A 180 -12.84 -2.10 -2.77
C ILE A 180 -13.39 -1.81 -4.18
N TRP A 181 -13.50 -0.53 -4.55
CA TRP A 181 -13.99 -0.11 -5.86
C TRP A 181 -12.96 -0.35 -6.96
N PHE A 182 -11.67 -0.19 -6.63
CA PHE A 182 -10.57 -0.65 -7.47
C PHE A 182 -10.71 -2.14 -7.80
N GLY A 183 -10.83 -3.00 -6.79
CA GLY A 183 -10.97 -4.44 -6.96
C GLY A 183 -12.22 -4.84 -7.76
N LYS A 184 -13.37 -4.22 -7.45
CA LYS A 184 -14.63 -4.44 -8.19
C LYS A 184 -14.53 -4.04 -9.66
N THR A 185 -13.80 -2.97 -9.96
CA THR A 185 -13.55 -2.52 -11.33
C THR A 185 -12.70 -3.55 -12.09
N LEU A 186 -11.63 -4.04 -11.46
CA LEU A 186 -10.77 -5.08 -12.03
C LEU A 186 -11.51 -6.39 -12.32
N LEU A 187 -12.43 -6.82 -11.46
CA LEU A 187 -13.22 -8.04 -11.66
C LEU A 187 -13.97 -8.06 -13.00
N GLY A 188 -14.37 -6.90 -13.52
CA GLY A 188 -15.09 -6.79 -14.80
C GLY A 188 -14.22 -7.11 -16.03
N LYS A 189 -12.90 -7.18 -15.87
CA LYS A 189 -11.92 -7.50 -16.94
C LYS A 189 -11.00 -8.65 -16.60
N LEU A 190 -11.11 -9.19 -15.38
CA LEU A 190 -10.27 -10.28 -14.91
C LEU A 190 -10.46 -11.53 -15.79
N PRO A 191 -9.38 -12.18 -16.26
CA PRO A 191 -9.48 -13.43 -16.99
C PRO A 191 -10.28 -14.49 -16.22
N GLU A 192 -10.91 -15.40 -16.96
CA GLU A 192 -11.69 -16.47 -16.35
C GLU A 192 -10.80 -17.36 -15.46
N GLY A 193 -11.28 -17.65 -14.25
CA GLY A 193 -10.56 -18.45 -13.24
C GLY A 193 -9.57 -17.67 -12.38
N ASP A 194 -9.03 -16.54 -12.85
CA ASP A 194 -8.08 -15.74 -12.09
C ASP A 194 -8.71 -15.12 -10.82
N THR A 195 -7.87 -14.74 -9.86
CA THR A 195 -8.27 -14.14 -8.58
C THR A 195 -7.52 -12.82 -8.37
N ILE A 196 -8.15 -11.85 -7.70
CA ILE A 196 -7.55 -10.58 -7.26
C ILE A 196 -7.34 -10.63 -5.75
N GLY A 197 -6.14 -10.29 -5.29
CA GLY A 197 -5.78 -10.18 -3.89
C GLY A 197 -5.37 -8.76 -3.54
N LEU A 198 -6.04 -8.16 -2.56
CA LEU A 198 -5.77 -6.82 -2.06
C LEU A 198 -4.96 -6.90 -0.76
N VAL A 199 -3.87 -6.17 -0.68
CA VAL A 199 -3.01 -6.10 0.51
C VAL A 199 -2.98 -4.65 1.00
N ALA A 200 -3.82 -4.34 1.99
CA ALA A 200 -3.90 -3.01 2.57
C ALA A 200 -2.76 -2.75 3.56
N THR A 201 -1.99 -1.68 3.32
CA THR A 201 -0.88 -1.21 4.16
C THR A 201 -0.87 0.32 4.29
N ALA A 202 -2.04 0.94 4.22
CA ALA A 202 -2.18 2.38 4.39
C ALA A 202 -2.27 2.74 5.87
N GLU A 203 -1.67 3.88 6.25
CA GLU A 203 -1.62 4.34 7.65
C GLU A 203 -1.95 5.83 7.77
N SER A 204 -2.89 6.18 8.65
CA SER A 204 -3.50 7.51 8.69
C SER A 204 -2.57 8.56 9.30
N GLY A 205 -2.51 9.73 8.66
CA GLY A 205 -1.71 10.87 9.14
C GLY A 205 -0.20 10.70 8.97
N GLU A 206 0.26 9.66 8.26
CA GLU A 206 1.69 9.36 8.16
C GLU A 206 2.39 10.04 6.98
N SER A 207 3.67 10.39 7.22
CA SER A 207 4.61 10.83 6.19
C SER A 207 5.11 9.65 5.38
N ILE A 208 5.55 9.88 4.14
CA ILE A 208 6.22 8.89 3.30
C ILE A 208 7.39 8.19 4.00
N ASN A 209 8.08 8.88 4.93
CA ASN A 209 9.19 8.30 5.70
C ASN A 209 8.75 7.13 6.59
N THR A 210 7.48 7.03 6.93
CA THR A 210 6.91 5.94 7.75
C THR A 210 6.92 4.61 7.00
N PHE A 211 6.81 4.63 5.67
CA PHE A 211 6.61 3.45 4.83
C PHE A 211 7.90 2.88 4.21
N ILE A 212 9.00 3.63 4.23
CA ILE A 212 10.30 3.24 3.66
C ILE A 212 11.27 2.77 4.75
N THR A 213 12.42 2.21 4.35
CA THR A 213 13.49 1.78 5.29
C THR A 213 13.79 2.83 6.37
N GLY A 214 13.72 2.41 7.63
CA GLY A 214 13.88 3.26 8.82
C GLY A 214 12.57 3.79 9.41
N GLY A 215 11.47 3.73 8.65
CA GLY A 215 10.13 4.07 9.11
C GLY A 215 9.49 3.00 10.00
N SER A 216 8.55 3.41 10.85
CA SER A 216 7.88 2.52 11.81
C SER A 216 6.97 1.48 11.16
N HIS A 217 6.46 1.73 9.95
CA HIS A 217 5.47 0.88 9.28
C HIS A 217 6.08 0.01 8.16
N HIS A 218 7.32 0.29 7.76
CA HIS A 218 8.02 -0.46 6.72
C HIS A 218 8.08 -1.96 7.00
N GLN A 219 8.39 -2.37 8.24
CA GLN A 219 8.44 -3.80 8.59
C GLN A 219 7.08 -4.50 8.45
N MET A 220 5.98 -3.78 8.72
CA MET A 220 4.64 -4.32 8.53
C MET A 220 4.37 -4.62 7.05
N ILE A 221 4.74 -3.70 6.15
CA ILE A 221 4.65 -3.90 4.69
C ILE A 221 5.43 -5.16 4.28
N LEU A 222 6.68 -5.30 4.74
CA LEU A 222 7.50 -6.47 4.42
C LEU A 222 6.87 -7.78 4.92
N ASN A 223 6.27 -7.77 6.10
CA ASN A 223 5.58 -8.94 6.65
C ASN A 223 4.33 -9.32 5.84
N LYS A 224 3.53 -8.34 5.42
CA LYS A 224 2.36 -8.60 4.55
C LYS A 224 2.77 -9.11 3.17
N ILE A 225 3.84 -8.58 2.58
CA ILE A 225 4.41 -9.10 1.33
C ILE A 225 4.88 -10.53 1.51
N ALA A 226 5.66 -10.82 2.55
CA ALA A 226 6.14 -12.17 2.84
C ALA A 226 4.98 -13.17 2.98
N LYS A 227 3.88 -12.75 3.62
CA LYS A 227 2.68 -13.59 3.74
C LYS A 227 1.93 -13.74 2.41
N ALA A 228 1.75 -12.67 1.65
CA ALA A 228 1.05 -12.69 0.36
C ALA A 228 1.73 -13.65 -0.64
N LYS A 229 3.07 -13.67 -0.66
CA LYS A 229 3.89 -14.58 -1.48
C LYS A 229 3.66 -16.06 -1.22
N THR A 230 3.09 -16.43 -0.07
CA THR A 230 2.82 -17.85 0.26
C THR A 230 1.60 -18.41 -0.46
N ALA A 231 0.81 -17.57 -1.14
CA ALA A 231 -0.35 -18.06 -1.88
C ALA A 231 0.06 -18.73 -3.20
N GLU A 232 -0.69 -19.76 -3.58
CA GLU A 232 -0.49 -20.48 -4.83
C GLU A 232 -0.71 -19.54 -6.03
N ASN A 233 0.17 -19.63 -7.03
CA ASN A 233 0.16 -18.81 -8.25
C ASN A 233 0.09 -17.29 -7.98
N ALA A 234 0.62 -16.83 -6.83
CA ALA A 234 0.69 -15.41 -6.49
C ALA A 234 1.61 -14.66 -7.46
N ARG A 235 1.06 -13.63 -8.10
CA ARG A 235 1.79 -12.72 -8.97
C ARG A 235 1.62 -11.29 -8.47
N PHE A 236 2.71 -10.60 -8.20
CA PHE A 236 2.66 -9.18 -7.88
C PHE A 236 2.26 -8.41 -9.14
N ALA A 237 1.09 -7.77 -9.10
CA ALA A 237 0.46 -7.22 -10.29
C ALA A 237 0.45 -5.68 -10.32
N GLY A 238 0.56 -5.01 -9.18
CA GLY A 238 0.62 -3.55 -9.16
C GLY A 238 0.44 -2.91 -7.78
N ILE A 239 0.52 -1.59 -7.76
CA ILE A 239 0.34 -0.76 -6.56
C ILE A 239 -0.64 0.36 -6.88
N ILE A 240 -1.59 0.60 -5.97
CA ILE A 240 -2.28 1.89 -5.91
C ILE A 240 -1.82 2.65 -4.67
N PHE A 241 -1.63 3.95 -4.85
CA PHE A 241 -1.01 4.80 -3.85
C PHE A 241 -1.74 6.13 -3.70
N HIS A 242 -2.05 6.50 -2.47
CA HIS A 242 -2.65 7.81 -2.15
C HIS A 242 -2.05 8.38 -0.88
N GLN A 243 -1.10 9.29 -1.04
CA GLN A 243 -0.40 9.95 0.06
C GLN A 243 0.20 11.25 -0.43
N GLY A 244 0.42 12.17 0.50
CA GLY A 244 1.14 13.41 0.23
C GLY A 244 0.68 14.56 1.12
N GLU A 245 -0.47 14.45 1.78
CA GLU A 245 -1.00 15.51 2.66
C GLU A 245 -0.03 15.77 3.82
N SER A 246 0.54 14.72 4.43
CA SER A 246 1.54 14.85 5.50
C SER A 246 2.93 15.28 5.00
N ASP A 247 3.15 15.28 3.69
CA ASP A 247 4.38 15.75 3.05
C ASP A 247 4.13 16.91 2.08
N ASN A 248 3.03 17.66 2.29
CA ASN A 248 2.58 18.68 1.36
C ASN A 248 3.69 19.70 1.05
N GLY A 249 3.93 19.96 -0.24
CA GLY A 249 5.00 20.84 -0.72
C GLY A 249 6.45 20.36 -0.55
N GLN A 250 6.72 19.17 0.01
CA GLN A 250 8.08 18.69 0.21
C GLN A 250 8.69 18.14 -1.09
N SER A 251 9.62 18.87 -1.71
CA SER A 251 10.23 18.50 -3.00
C SER A 251 11.04 17.20 -3.00
N SER A 252 11.42 16.68 -1.83
CA SER A 252 12.09 15.36 -1.73
C SER A 252 11.14 14.17 -1.86
N TRP A 253 9.83 14.40 -1.76
CA TRP A 253 8.81 13.37 -1.71
C TRP A 253 8.80 12.43 -2.93
N PRO A 254 8.90 12.91 -4.20
CA PRO A 254 8.93 12.03 -5.36
C PRO A 254 10.03 10.97 -5.31
N GLY A 255 11.24 11.35 -4.86
CA GLY A 255 12.36 10.41 -4.72
C GLY A 255 12.10 9.32 -3.68
N LYS A 256 11.34 9.64 -2.62
CA LYS A 256 10.96 8.67 -1.57
C LYS A 256 9.87 7.72 -2.04
N VAL A 257 8.97 8.17 -2.93
CA VAL A 257 8.01 7.27 -3.60
C VAL A 257 8.75 6.26 -4.48
N VAL A 258 9.76 6.70 -5.24
CA VAL A 258 10.62 5.78 -6.02
C VAL A 258 11.36 4.80 -5.11
N GLN A 259 11.87 5.25 -3.96
CA GLN A 259 12.47 4.36 -2.96
C GLN A 259 11.47 3.29 -2.49
N LEU A 260 10.25 3.69 -2.10
CA LEU A 260 9.21 2.77 -1.66
C LEU A 260 8.89 1.71 -2.72
N TYR A 261 8.72 2.12 -3.98
CA TYR A 261 8.51 1.19 -5.10
C TYR A 261 9.62 0.15 -5.21
N ASN A 262 10.88 0.59 -5.15
CA ASN A 262 12.03 -0.30 -5.27
C ASN A 262 12.12 -1.27 -4.09
N GLU A 263 11.87 -0.79 -2.86
CA GLU A 263 11.86 -1.63 -1.65
C GLU A 263 10.73 -2.68 -1.70
N VAL A 264 9.53 -2.30 -2.14
CA VAL A 264 8.40 -3.23 -2.32
C VAL A 264 8.71 -4.28 -3.39
N LYS A 265 9.25 -3.87 -4.55
CA LYS A 265 9.68 -4.81 -5.60
C LYS A 265 10.74 -5.79 -5.10
N ALA A 266 11.74 -5.28 -4.37
CA ALA A 266 12.79 -6.09 -3.79
C ALA A 266 12.23 -7.11 -2.78
N ALA A 267 11.27 -6.71 -1.95
CA ALA A 267 10.58 -7.61 -1.01
C ALA A 267 9.75 -8.70 -1.72
N TRP A 268 9.08 -8.33 -2.82
CA TRP A 268 8.42 -9.30 -3.70
C TRP A 268 9.43 -10.24 -4.38
N GLY A 269 10.67 -9.79 -4.58
CA GLY A 269 11.73 -10.56 -5.23
C GLY A 269 11.51 -10.69 -6.73
N VAL A 270 10.95 -9.64 -7.35
CA VAL A 270 10.63 -9.59 -8.78
C VAL A 270 11.60 -8.67 -9.52
N ASP A 271 11.96 -9.05 -10.74
CA ASP A 271 12.81 -8.26 -11.64
C ASP A 271 12.00 -7.41 -12.62
N TYR A 272 10.76 -7.80 -12.92
CA TYR A 272 9.84 -7.05 -13.77
C TYR A 272 9.24 -5.82 -13.09
N ASP A 273 8.87 -4.81 -13.88
CA ASP A 273 8.11 -3.66 -13.42
C ASP A 273 6.62 -3.96 -13.34
N VAL A 274 5.96 -3.28 -12.39
CA VAL A 274 4.51 -3.34 -12.24
C VAL A 274 3.95 -1.91 -12.25
N PRO A 275 2.71 -1.70 -12.73
CA PRO A 275 2.07 -0.40 -12.64
C PRO A 275 2.02 0.11 -11.19
N PHE A 276 2.40 1.37 -11.02
CA PHE A 276 2.26 2.11 -9.77
C PHE A 276 1.39 3.33 -10.05
N ILE A 277 0.17 3.33 -9.50
CA ILE A 277 -0.82 4.37 -9.78
C ILE A 277 -0.98 5.27 -8.58
N LEU A 278 -0.61 6.54 -8.74
CA LEU A 278 -0.77 7.57 -7.74
C LEU A 278 -2.11 8.29 -7.90
N GLY A 279 -2.75 8.70 -6.81
CA GLY A 279 -3.92 9.58 -6.86
C GLY A 279 -3.54 11.02 -6.59
N GLU A 280 -4.11 11.94 -7.34
CA GLU A 280 -4.12 13.34 -6.95
C GLU A 280 -4.85 13.53 -5.61
N LEU A 281 -4.27 14.35 -4.73
CA LEU A 281 -4.88 14.78 -3.48
C LEU A 281 -6.13 15.65 -3.76
N PRO A 282 -7.16 15.61 -2.90
CA PRO A 282 -8.46 16.19 -3.19
C PRO A 282 -8.45 17.66 -3.62
N ALA A 283 -9.24 18.02 -4.65
CA ALA A 283 -9.54 19.42 -4.92
C ALA A 283 -10.39 20.00 -3.79
N GLY A 284 -10.09 21.25 -3.40
CA GLY A 284 -10.75 21.90 -2.27
C GLY A 284 -10.23 21.47 -0.89
N GLY A 285 -9.38 20.44 -0.81
CA GLY A 285 -8.64 20.10 0.40
C GLY A 285 -7.42 20.99 0.63
N CYS A 286 -6.80 20.88 1.80
CA CYS A 286 -5.63 21.66 2.23
C CYS A 286 -4.42 21.60 1.28
N CYS A 287 -4.35 20.52 0.51
CA CYS A 287 -3.09 19.97 0.05
C CYS A 287 -3.06 19.72 -1.47
N GLY A 288 -4.05 20.25 -2.22
CA GLY A 288 -4.12 20.08 -3.68
C GLY A 288 -2.92 20.64 -4.45
N GLY A 289 -2.14 21.56 -3.87
CA GLY A 289 -0.88 22.04 -4.44
C GLY A 289 0.21 20.96 -4.58
N HIS A 290 0.11 19.87 -3.81
CA HIS A 290 1.03 18.74 -3.87
C HIS A 290 0.91 17.95 -5.19
N ASN A 291 -0.17 18.11 -5.96
CA ASN A 291 -0.43 17.29 -7.15
C ASN A 291 0.65 17.40 -8.23
N ASN A 292 1.40 18.51 -8.29
CA ASN A 292 2.58 18.60 -9.14
C ASN A 292 3.67 17.57 -8.76
N LEU A 293 3.84 17.30 -7.46
CA LEU A 293 4.78 16.29 -6.96
C LEU A 293 4.25 14.86 -7.18
N VAL A 294 2.92 14.67 -7.13
CA VAL A 294 2.28 13.40 -7.52
C VAL A 294 2.62 13.06 -8.97
N HIS A 295 2.47 14.01 -9.89
CA HIS A 295 2.81 13.81 -11.30
C HIS A 295 4.31 13.57 -11.49
N GLN A 296 5.16 14.36 -10.82
CA GLN A 296 6.60 14.18 -10.87
C GLN A 296 7.02 12.79 -10.38
N ALA A 297 6.43 12.28 -9.31
CA ALA A 297 6.72 10.93 -8.80
C ALA A 297 6.30 9.85 -9.80
N ALA A 298 5.13 10.00 -10.44
CA ALA A 298 4.69 9.10 -11.51
C ALA A 298 5.71 9.06 -12.66
N ASP A 299 6.18 10.22 -13.13
CA ASP A 299 7.13 10.32 -14.24
C ASP A 299 8.52 9.71 -13.91
N MET A 300 8.85 9.60 -12.62
CA MET A 300 10.12 8.99 -12.17
C MET A 300 10.07 7.46 -12.07
N LEU A 301 8.89 6.85 -12.15
CA LEU A 301 8.70 5.40 -12.03
C LEU A 301 8.65 4.76 -13.44
N PRO A 302 9.21 3.55 -13.62
CA PRO A 302 9.27 2.90 -14.94
C PRO A 302 7.89 2.54 -15.51
N MET A 303 6.92 2.29 -14.63
CA MET A 303 5.50 2.11 -14.97
C MET A 303 4.63 2.97 -14.03
N GLY A 304 5.02 4.23 -13.86
CA GLY A 304 4.27 5.19 -13.06
C GLY A 304 3.11 5.79 -13.82
N TYR A 305 1.97 5.89 -13.15
CA TYR A 305 0.77 6.54 -13.65
C TYR A 305 0.14 7.35 -12.52
N TRP A 306 -0.75 8.27 -12.89
CA TRP A 306 -1.57 8.97 -11.90
C TRP A 306 -3.03 9.05 -12.36
N VAL A 307 -3.94 9.22 -11.41
CA VAL A 307 -5.37 9.42 -11.65
C VAL A 307 -5.82 10.76 -11.09
N SER A 308 -6.62 11.47 -11.87
CA SER A 308 -7.07 12.80 -11.48
C SER A 308 -8.13 12.76 -10.38
N GLN A 309 -8.09 13.75 -9.50
CA GLN A 309 -9.17 14.01 -8.53
C GLN A 309 -10.36 14.76 -9.15
N GLN A 310 -10.29 15.22 -10.40
CA GLN A 310 -11.28 16.15 -10.94
C GLN A 310 -12.73 15.69 -10.71
N GLY A 311 -13.58 16.59 -10.19
CA GLY A 311 -14.99 16.30 -9.89
C GLY A 311 -15.23 15.54 -8.59
N THR A 312 -14.19 15.35 -7.77
CA THR A 312 -14.33 14.90 -6.39
C THR A 312 -14.69 16.05 -5.46
N ASN A 313 -15.19 15.70 -4.29
CA ASN A 313 -15.50 16.57 -3.16
C ASN A 313 -14.82 16.03 -1.90
N VAL A 314 -14.73 16.89 -0.90
CA VAL A 314 -14.20 16.57 0.42
C VAL A 314 -15.30 16.63 1.48
N MET A 315 -15.25 15.73 2.45
CA MET A 315 -16.15 15.73 3.62
C MET A 315 -15.62 16.58 4.79
N ASP A 316 -14.30 16.82 4.80
CA ASP A 316 -13.63 17.77 5.68
C ASP A 316 -12.51 18.48 4.90
N GLN A 317 -11.55 19.12 5.56
CA GLN A 317 -10.45 19.82 4.85
C GLN A 317 -9.37 18.88 4.25
N TYR A 318 -9.47 17.57 4.46
CA TYR A 318 -8.46 16.56 4.10
C TYR A 318 -9.02 15.40 3.27
N HIS A 319 -10.22 14.94 3.59
CA HIS A 319 -10.68 13.61 3.19
C HIS A 319 -11.79 13.68 2.15
N PHE A 320 -11.72 12.76 1.18
CA PHE A 320 -12.79 12.55 0.21
C PHE A 320 -14.11 12.18 0.90
N ASP A 321 -15.22 12.68 0.37
CA ASP A 321 -16.53 12.12 0.68
C ASP A 321 -16.69 10.71 0.06
N HIS A 322 -17.75 10.00 0.44
CA HIS A 322 -18.02 8.64 -0.05
C HIS A 322 -18.05 8.56 -1.58
N ALA A 323 -18.78 9.46 -2.25
CA ALA A 323 -18.89 9.46 -3.71
C ALA A 323 -17.54 9.64 -4.40
N SER A 324 -16.65 10.41 -3.77
CA SER A 324 -15.29 10.65 -4.25
C SER A 324 -14.38 9.47 -4.00
N VAL A 325 -14.52 8.76 -2.87
CA VAL A 325 -13.82 7.47 -2.63
C VAL A 325 -14.18 6.45 -3.71
N VAL A 326 -15.48 6.32 -4.04
CA VAL A 326 -15.97 5.45 -5.13
C VAL A 326 -15.34 5.86 -6.47
N THR A 327 -15.36 7.15 -6.77
CA THR A 327 -14.81 7.71 -8.02
C THR A 327 -13.32 7.43 -8.14
N MET A 328 -12.54 7.70 -7.09
CA MET A 328 -11.10 7.46 -7.08
C MET A 328 -10.79 5.98 -7.22
N GLY A 329 -11.45 5.11 -6.45
CA GLY A 329 -11.29 3.65 -6.55
C GLY A 329 -11.55 3.12 -7.97
N THR A 330 -12.62 3.60 -8.61
CA THR A 330 -12.94 3.25 -10.00
C THR A 330 -11.85 3.70 -10.97
N ARG A 331 -11.39 4.96 -10.86
CA ARG A 331 -10.31 5.50 -11.70
C ARG A 331 -8.99 4.75 -11.55
N TYR A 332 -8.63 4.38 -10.33
CA TYR A 332 -7.48 3.50 -10.08
C TYR A 332 -7.64 2.17 -10.83
N GLY A 333 -8.83 1.57 -10.79
CA GLY A 333 -9.11 0.29 -11.44
C GLY A 333 -9.01 0.39 -12.97
N GLU A 334 -9.64 1.42 -13.55
CA GLU A 334 -9.59 1.68 -15.00
C GLU A 334 -8.15 1.91 -15.49
N LYS A 335 -7.38 2.73 -14.76
CA LYS A 335 -5.98 3.00 -15.11
C LYS A 335 -5.11 1.75 -14.96
N MET A 336 -5.39 0.89 -13.97
CA MET A 336 -4.68 -0.38 -13.80
C MET A 336 -5.00 -1.37 -14.93
N ILE A 337 -6.27 -1.48 -15.34
CA ILE A 337 -6.69 -2.27 -16.50
C ILE A 337 -5.92 -1.82 -17.75
N GLU A 338 -5.86 -0.52 -18.01
CA GLU A 338 -5.11 0.04 -19.13
C GLU A 338 -3.62 -0.33 -19.06
N ALA A 339 -2.99 -0.13 -17.90
CA ALA A 339 -1.57 -0.40 -17.70
C ALA A 339 -1.22 -1.89 -17.82
N LEU A 340 -2.12 -2.79 -17.38
CA LEU A 340 -1.98 -4.24 -17.48
C LEU A 340 -2.44 -4.80 -18.82
N LYS A 341 -3.14 -4.01 -19.64
CA LYS A 341 -3.73 -4.41 -20.92
C LYS A 341 -4.76 -5.54 -20.77
N TRP A 342 -5.65 -5.41 -19.78
CA TRP A 342 -6.81 -6.30 -19.57
C TRP A 342 -8.04 -5.85 -20.37
#